data_AF-A0A4Q6C158-F1
#
_entry.id   AF-A0A4Q6C158-F1
#
_cell.length_a   1.000
_cell.length_b   1.000
_cell.length_c   1.000
_cell.angle_alpha   90.00
_cell.angle_beta   90.00
_cell.angle_gamma   90.00
#
_symmetry.space_group_name_H-M   'P 1'
#
loop_
_entity.id
_entity.type
_entity.pdbx_description
1 polymer ?
#
loop_
_entity_poly.entity_id
_entity_poly.type
_entity_poly.pdbx_seq_one_letter_code
_entity_poly.pdbx_strand_id
1 'polypeptide(L)'
;MNVQSRPLGLDWFASALNGKDSHNVSSGLTQLVEQEESRLMFARALKGALANPIPHAPDRIALLHDDIRTLEKTLRLRLSMLPLDRPQAWFRTSPPMDKSPIASTSWHDPIFLAFEESHAHTVKKVLPELWAAKYIASSDYDPGFSLWGRLLKMNLKLHQLNHLPPPFTDIALEDMPDAIPDELLTPALSQYGAQLAARVKACQKDLEACYGYLWSRSESFLVALHVQHIARLSRSGFAGGAVAGGRKLSPLEDALKFMNFSRLPNIDDLRTRYRTLAQTMHPDLGGNEERFKLLSVHYQALLKQLQRF
;
A
#
# COMPACT_ATOMS: atom_id res chain seq x y z
N MET A 1 28.73 -23.31 17.04
CA MET A 1 28.25 -22.34 18.05
C MET A 1 28.64 -22.87 19.42
N ASN A 2 29.65 -22.27 20.05
CA ASN A 2 30.10 -22.66 21.38
C ASN A 2 29.11 -22.13 22.41
N VAL A 3 28.27 -23.01 22.97
CA VAL A 3 27.45 -22.69 24.14
C VAL A 3 28.39 -22.70 25.34
N GLN A 4 29.02 -21.54 25.61
CA GLN A 4 29.66 -21.33 26.90
C GLN A 4 28.57 -21.41 27.98
N SER A 5 28.61 -22.48 28.77
CA SER A 5 27.84 -22.64 29.99
C SER A 5 28.12 -21.46 30.92
N ARG A 6 27.25 -20.45 30.91
CA ARG A 6 27.33 -19.36 31.90
C ARG A 6 27.13 -19.95 33.30
N PRO A 7 27.97 -19.58 34.28
CA PRO A 7 27.85 -20.10 35.64
C PRO A 7 26.46 -19.75 36.20
N LEU A 8 25.78 -20.79 36.70
CA LEU A 8 24.54 -20.67 37.45
C LEU A 8 24.81 -19.82 38.70
N GLY A 9 24.26 -18.61 38.72
CA GLY A 9 24.35 -17.69 39.85
C GLY A 9 25.70 -16.96 39.91
N LEU A 10 25.89 -15.96 39.05
CA LEU A 10 26.80 -14.86 39.40
C LEU A 10 26.26 -14.24 40.69
N ASP A 11 26.96 -14.49 41.79
CA ASP A 11 26.73 -13.82 43.05
C ASP A 11 26.86 -12.31 42.80
N TRP A 12 25.71 -11.65 42.68
CA TRP A 12 25.60 -10.22 42.37
C TRP A 12 26.38 -9.39 43.38
N PHE A 13 26.51 -9.90 44.60
CA PHE A 13 27.32 -9.33 45.66
C PHE A 13 28.82 -9.41 45.33
N ALA A 14 29.30 -10.53 44.79
CA ALA A 14 30.69 -10.71 44.39
C ALA A 14 31.07 -9.82 43.20
N SER A 15 30.14 -9.57 42.27
CA SER A 15 30.39 -8.66 41.14
C SER A 15 30.49 -7.20 41.58
N ALA A 16 29.69 -6.78 42.57
CA ALA A 16 29.77 -5.45 43.17
C ALA A 16 31.05 -5.25 44.00
N LEU A 17 31.58 -6.31 44.62
CA LEU A 17 32.82 -6.27 45.40
C LEU A 17 34.09 -6.33 44.53
N ASN A 18 34.05 -7.07 43.41
CA ASN A 18 35.22 -7.34 42.57
C ASN A 18 35.41 -6.35 41.40
N GLY A 19 34.53 -5.35 41.25
CA GLY A 19 34.70 -4.31 40.23
C GLY A 19 36.00 -3.51 40.45
N LYS A 20 36.75 -3.21 39.38
CA LYS A 20 38.04 -2.50 39.44
C LYS A 20 37.97 -1.08 40.04
N ASP A 21 36.76 -0.54 40.21
CA ASP A 21 36.47 0.78 40.77
C ASP A 21 35.89 0.72 42.21
N SER A 22 36.05 -0.41 42.92
CA SER A 22 35.40 -0.75 44.21
C SER A 22 35.91 0.00 45.44
N HIS A 23 35.95 1.33 45.41
CA HIS A 23 36.24 2.09 46.63
C HIS A 23 35.03 2.25 47.56
N ASN A 24 33.80 1.91 47.13
CA ASN A 24 32.63 2.00 48.01
C ASN A 24 31.51 1.00 47.64
N VAL A 25 31.17 0.09 48.54
CA VAL A 25 30.01 -0.82 48.45
C VAL A 25 28.72 -0.08 48.12
N SER A 26 28.56 1.14 48.63
CA SER A 26 27.40 1.99 48.34
C SER A 26 27.26 2.32 46.84
N SER A 27 28.38 2.53 46.13
CA SER A 27 28.36 2.85 44.70
C SER A 27 27.94 1.65 43.85
N GLY A 28 28.46 0.46 44.17
CA GLY A 28 28.08 -0.78 43.49
C GLY A 28 26.60 -1.15 43.71
N LEU A 29 26.08 -0.96 44.93
CA LEU A 29 24.66 -1.15 45.21
C LEU A 29 23.78 -0.15 44.45
N THR A 30 24.19 1.12 44.35
CA THR A 30 23.46 2.15 43.60
C THR A 30 23.37 1.79 42.12
N GLN A 31 24.49 1.40 41.51
CA GLN A 31 24.53 0.97 40.11
C GLN A 31 23.66 -0.26 39.84
N LEU A 32 23.64 -1.23 40.75
CA LEU A 32 22.80 -2.42 40.64
C LEU A 32 21.31 -2.06 40.68
N VAL A 33 20.92 -1.17 41.59
CA VAL A 33 19.54 -0.68 41.69
C VAL A 33 19.13 0.03 40.41
N GLU A 34 19.97 0.93 39.87
CA GLU A 34 19.71 1.63 38.61
C GLU A 34 19.53 0.66 37.42
N GLN A 35 20.35 -0.41 37.36
CA GLN A 35 20.22 -1.43 36.32
C GLN A 35 18.90 -2.21 36.42
N GLU A 36 18.51 -2.64 37.62
CA GLU A 36 17.24 -3.33 37.84
C GLU A 36 16.03 -2.43 37.60
N GLU A 37 16.11 -1.15 37.98
CA GLU A 37 15.09 -0.15 37.65
C GLU A 37 14.95 0.02 36.14
N SER A 38 16.06 0.07 35.40
CA SER A 38 16.05 0.14 33.94
C SER A 38 15.41 -1.09 33.30
N ARG A 39 15.74 -2.30 33.77
CA ARG A 39 15.11 -3.56 33.32
C ARG A 39 13.60 -3.57 33.60
N LEU A 40 13.20 -3.08 34.76
CA LEU A 40 11.80 -3.02 35.16
C LEU A 40 11.03 -1.96 34.36
N MET A 41 11.65 -0.81 34.05
CA MET A 41 11.10 0.18 33.14
C MET A 41 10.94 -0.38 31.73
N PHE A 42 11.93 -1.12 31.23
CA PHE A 42 11.86 -1.78 29.93
C PHE A 42 10.71 -2.80 29.87
N ALA A 43 10.60 -3.67 30.87
CA ALA A 43 9.51 -4.65 30.96
C ALA A 43 8.14 -3.97 31.02
N ARG A 44 8.01 -2.84 31.72
CA ARG A 44 6.78 -2.03 31.77
C ARG A 44 6.46 -1.39 30.41
N ALA A 45 7.46 -0.86 29.71
CA ALA A 45 7.30 -0.30 28.37
C ALA A 45 6.82 -1.36 27.37
N LEU A 46 7.45 -2.55 27.40
CA LEU A 46 7.07 -3.69 26.58
C LEU A 46 5.64 -4.15 26.88
N LYS A 47 5.30 -4.27 28.18
CA LYS A 47 3.94 -4.59 28.61
C LYS A 47 2.95 -3.53 28.14
N GLY A 48 3.26 -2.24 28.26
CA GLY A 48 2.38 -1.15 27.81
C GLY A 48 2.16 -1.13 26.31
N ALA A 49 3.20 -1.40 25.52
CA ALA A 49 3.13 -1.48 24.06
C ALA A 49 2.26 -2.65 23.60
N LEU A 50 2.38 -3.82 24.25
CA LEU A 50 1.68 -5.05 23.87
C LEU A 50 0.30 -5.19 24.51
N ALA A 51 0.06 -4.54 25.65
CA ALA A 51 -1.16 -4.70 26.42
C ALA A 51 -2.39 -4.17 25.67
N ASN A 52 -3.44 -4.98 25.72
CA ASN A 52 -4.77 -4.56 25.35
C ASN A 52 -5.42 -3.85 26.55
N PRO A 53 -6.10 -2.69 26.36
CA PRO A 53 -6.86 -2.06 27.45
C PRO A 53 -8.00 -2.93 27.98
N ILE A 54 -8.49 -3.90 27.20
CA ILE A 54 -9.56 -4.81 27.59
C ILE A 54 -8.97 -5.98 28.40
N PRO A 55 -9.43 -6.24 29.63
CA PRO A 55 -8.98 -7.37 30.42
C PRO A 55 -9.18 -8.71 29.71
N HIS A 56 -8.20 -9.61 29.78
CA HIS A 56 -8.20 -10.94 29.15
C HIS A 56 -8.28 -10.95 27.62
N ALA A 57 -8.31 -9.79 26.96
CA ALA A 57 -8.25 -9.73 25.51
C ALA A 57 -6.84 -10.09 25.01
N PRO A 58 -6.72 -10.66 23.79
CA PRO A 58 -5.42 -10.94 23.18
C PRO A 58 -4.58 -9.67 23.10
N ASP A 59 -3.26 -9.85 23.15
CA ASP A 59 -2.31 -8.75 23.00
C ASP A 59 -2.49 -8.06 21.63
N ARG A 60 -1.94 -6.84 21.50
CA ARG A 60 -2.16 -6.03 20.30
C ARG A 60 -1.61 -6.67 19.02
N ILE A 61 -0.57 -7.49 19.11
CA ILE A 61 0.00 -8.22 17.97
C ILE A 61 -0.96 -9.32 17.52
N ALA A 62 -1.50 -10.10 18.47
CA ALA A 62 -2.48 -11.14 18.18
C ALA A 62 -3.78 -10.55 17.60
N LEU A 63 -4.26 -9.43 18.15
CA LEU A 63 -5.38 -8.69 17.56
C LEU A 63 -5.10 -8.26 16.12
N LEU A 64 -3.93 -7.66 15.87
CA LEU A 64 -3.55 -7.23 14.53
C LEU A 64 -3.49 -8.43 13.57
N HIS A 65 -2.97 -9.57 14.03
CA HIS A 65 -2.90 -10.80 13.25
C HIS A 65 -4.30 -11.32 12.86
N ASP A 66 -5.25 -11.31 13.80
CA ASP A 66 -6.63 -11.72 13.53
C ASP A 66 -7.34 -10.73 12.58
N ASP A 67 -7.06 -9.44 12.74
CA ASP A 67 -7.48 -8.36 11.86
C ASP A 67 -6.98 -8.59 10.42
N ILE A 68 -5.69 -8.95 10.25
CA ILE A 68 -5.07 -9.27 8.95
C ILE A 68 -5.71 -10.51 8.33
N ARG A 69 -5.91 -11.59 9.10
CA ARG A 69 -6.58 -12.80 8.61
C ARG A 69 -8.00 -12.53 8.16
N THR A 70 -8.70 -11.65 8.86
CA THR A 70 -10.06 -11.21 8.50
C THR A 70 -10.06 -10.41 7.20
N LEU A 71 -9.09 -9.50 7.02
CA LEU A 71 -8.87 -8.80 5.76
C LEU A 71 -8.62 -9.76 4.62
N GLU A 72 -7.68 -10.70 4.80
CA GLU A 72 -7.30 -11.67 3.78
C GLU A 72 -8.50 -12.47 3.27
N LYS A 73 -9.31 -13.02 4.19
CA LYS A 73 -10.55 -13.73 3.85
C LYS A 73 -11.50 -12.83 3.07
N THR A 74 -11.67 -11.58 3.51
CA THR A 74 -12.52 -10.59 2.84
C THR A 74 -12.01 -10.30 1.43
N LEU A 75 -10.70 -10.11 1.24
CA LEU A 75 -10.08 -9.87 -0.06
C LEU A 75 -10.28 -11.05 -1.00
N ARG A 76 -9.97 -12.26 -0.55
CA ARG A 76 -10.13 -13.48 -1.37
C ARG A 76 -11.58 -13.69 -1.81
N LEU A 77 -12.53 -13.50 -0.88
CA LEU A 77 -13.95 -13.63 -1.19
C LEU A 77 -14.40 -12.55 -2.19
N ARG A 78 -14.06 -11.28 -1.97
CA ARG A 78 -14.61 -10.18 -2.77
C ARG A 78 -13.91 -10.04 -4.11
N LEU A 79 -12.58 -10.05 -4.13
CA LEU A 79 -11.81 -9.84 -5.36
C LEU A 79 -11.93 -11.01 -6.34
N SER A 80 -12.30 -12.21 -5.89
CA SER A 80 -12.58 -13.33 -6.79
C SER A 80 -13.90 -13.17 -7.56
N MET A 81 -14.86 -12.40 -7.01
CA MET A 81 -16.18 -12.20 -7.60
C MET A 81 -16.31 -10.89 -8.40
N LEU A 82 -15.27 -10.04 -8.38
CA LEU A 82 -15.37 -8.70 -8.94
C LEU A 82 -14.94 -8.65 -10.41
N PRO A 83 -15.88 -8.40 -11.35
CA PRO A 83 -15.56 -8.18 -12.76
C PRO A 83 -14.74 -6.89 -12.94
N LEU A 84 -13.73 -6.95 -13.82
CA LEU A 84 -12.97 -5.76 -14.24
C LEU A 84 -13.80 -4.83 -15.13
N ASP A 85 -14.78 -5.38 -15.85
CA ASP A 85 -15.64 -4.69 -16.81
C ASP A 85 -16.81 -3.93 -16.17
N ARG A 86 -17.02 -4.06 -14.85
CA ARG A 86 -18.07 -3.32 -14.11
C ARG A 86 -17.48 -2.42 -13.03
N PRO A 87 -17.09 -1.18 -13.37
CA PRO A 87 -16.45 -0.26 -12.42
C PRO A 87 -17.26 0.01 -11.16
N GLN A 88 -18.59 0.08 -11.27
CA GLN A 88 -19.46 0.33 -10.12
C GLN A 88 -19.31 -0.71 -9.00
N ALA A 89 -18.90 -1.94 -9.31
CA ALA A 89 -18.73 -2.99 -8.30
C ALA A 89 -17.54 -2.73 -7.36
N TRP A 90 -16.56 -1.93 -7.80
CA TRP A 90 -15.35 -1.59 -7.03
C TRP A 90 -15.57 -0.48 -6.00
N PHE A 91 -16.62 0.33 -6.20
CA PHE A 91 -16.97 1.49 -5.38
C PHE A 91 -18.17 1.26 -4.46
N ARG A 92 -18.94 0.19 -4.67
CA ARG A 92 -20.10 -0.13 -3.84
C ARG A 92 -19.68 -0.89 -2.59
N THR A 93 -20.27 -0.52 -1.45
CA THR A 93 -20.30 -1.39 -0.28
C THR A 93 -21.03 -2.67 -0.68
N SER A 94 -20.44 -3.83 -0.37
CA SER A 94 -21.17 -5.08 -0.54
C SER A 94 -22.40 -5.04 0.37
N PRO A 95 -23.59 -5.43 -0.11
CA PRO A 95 -24.74 -5.55 0.78
C PRO A 95 -24.39 -6.50 1.91
N PRO A 96 -24.82 -6.21 3.17
CA PRO A 96 -24.61 -7.13 4.27
C PRO A 96 -25.24 -8.46 3.90
N MET A 97 -24.42 -9.51 3.83
CA MET A 97 -24.89 -10.87 3.56
C MET A 97 -25.57 -11.41 4.82
N ASP A 98 -26.70 -10.84 5.22
CA ASP A 98 -27.45 -11.24 6.42
C ASP A 98 -28.04 -12.66 6.35
N LYS A 99 -27.82 -13.39 5.25
CA LYS A 99 -28.35 -14.74 5.03
C LYS A 99 -27.31 -15.77 4.59
N SER A 100 -26.01 -15.47 4.69
CA SER A 100 -24.99 -16.49 4.42
C SER A 100 -24.66 -17.27 5.70
N PRO A 101 -24.76 -18.60 5.71
CA PRO A 101 -24.28 -19.42 6.84
C PRO A 101 -22.74 -19.32 7.02
N ILE A 102 -22.04 -18.61 6.13
CA ILE A 102 -20.59 -18.38 6.15
C ILE A 102 -20.26 -16.95 6.66
N ALA A 103 -21.22 -16.18 7.18
CA ALA A 103 -21.01 -14.80 7.66
C ALA A 103 -20.24 -14.74 9.01
N SER A 104 -19.06 -15.34 9.07
CA SER A 104 -18.03 -14.98 10.03
C SER A 104 -17.38 -13.68 9.55
N THR A 105 -17.55 -12.60 10.32
CA THR A 105 -16.74 -11.36 10.30
C THR A 105 -16.11 -11.01 8.94
N SER A 106 -16.86 -10.36 8.06
CA SER A 106 -16.32 -9.83 6.79
C SER A 106 -16.48 -8.31 6.76
N TRP A 107 -15.58 -7.61 6.08
CA TRP A 107 -15.72 -6.16 5.93
C TRP A 107 -16.54 -5.80 4.69
N HIS A 108 -17.45 -4.85 4.86
CA HIS A 108 -18.39 -4.42 3.83
C HIS A 108 -17.93 -3.18 3.04
N ASP A 109 -16.82 -2.56 3.44
CA ASP A 109 -16.23 -1.37 2.83
C ASP A 109 -15.97 -1.54 1.32
N PRO A 110 -16.19 -0.55 0.47
CA PRO A 110 -15.79 -0.65 -0.94
C PRO A 110 -14.27 -0.83 -1.08
N ILE A 111 -13.80 -1.30 -2.24
CA ILE A 111 -12.35 -1.41 -2.49
C ILE A 111 -11.75 -0.02 -2.51
N PHE A 112 -12.41 0.88 -3.24
CA PHE A 112 -12.09 2.28 -3.32
C PHE A 112 -13.28 3.10 -2.83
N LEU A 113 -13.01 4.18 -2.10
CA LEU A 113 -14.03 5.20 -1.88
C LEU A 113 -14.40 5.84 -3.23
N ALA A 114 -15.58 6.45 -3.34
CA ALA A 114 -15.99 7.15 -4.54
C ALA A 114 -14.92 8.20 -4.93
N PHE A 115 -14.27 8.00 -6.07
CA PHE A 115 -13.29 8.95 -6.62
C PHE A 115 -13.54 9.11 -8.13
N GLU A 116 -13.15 10.25 -8.69
CA GLU A 116 -13.39 10.57 -10.10
C GLU A 116 -12.48 9.75 -11.05
N GLU A 117 -12.98 9.40 -12.23
CA GLU A 117 -12.19 8.60 -13.20
C GLU A 117 -10.87 9.29 -13.61
N SER A 118 -10.84 10.63 -13.56
CA SER A 118 -9.66 11.47 -13.76
C SER A 118 -8.54 11.16 -12.76
N HIS A 119 -8.88 10.80 -11.52
CA HIS A 119 -7.92 10.53 -10.45
C HIS A 119 -7.35 9.11 -10.47
N ALA A 120 -7.80 8.22 -11.37
CA ALA A 120 -7.35 6.83 -11.39
C ALA A 120 -5.83 6.69 -11.54
N HIS A 121 -5.19 7.53 -12.36
CA HIS A 121 -3.74 7.55 -12.53
C HIS A 121 -3.00 8.10 -11.30
N THR A 122 -3.58 9.12 -10.65
CA THR A 122 -3.05 9.69 -9.40
C THR A 122 -3.08 8.65 -8.28
N VAL A 123 -4.23 7.99 -8.08
CA VAL A 123 -4.40 6.92 -7.07
C VAL A 123 -3.42 5.78 -7.30
N LYS A 124 -3.15 5.42 -8.56
CA LYS A 124 -2.14 4.42 -8.93
C LYS A 124 -0.72 4.80 -8.44
N LYS A 125 -0.38 6.09 -8.38
CA LYS A 125 0.94 6.53 -7.89
C LYS A 125 0.95 6.70 -6.37
N VAL A 126 -0.11 7.29 -5.82
CA VAL A 126 -0.21 7.64 -4.40
C VAL A 126 -0.28 6.40 -3.51
N LEU A 127 -0.98 5.33 -3.91
CA LEU A 127 -1.16 4.15 -3.07
C LEU A 127 0.17 3.44 -2.70
N PRO A 128 1.09 3.14 -3.64
CA PRO A 128 2.42 2.63 -3.31
C PRO A 128 3.22 3.55 -2.39
N GLU A 129 3.13 4.87 -2.59
CA GLU A 129 3.81 5.86 -1.77
C GLU A 129 3.28 5.86 -0.32
N LEU A 130 1.95 5.89 -0.14
CA LEU A 130 1.31 5.79 1.17
C LEU A 130 1.65 4.48 1.88
N TRP A 131 1.71 3.37 1.13
CA TRP A 131 2.10 2.07 1.67
C TRP A 131 3.56 2.05 2.15
N ALA A 132 4.47 2.60 1.36
CA ALA A 132 5.89 2.71 1.73
C ALA A 132 6.10 3.66 2.92
N ALA A 133 5.40 4.79 2.93
CA ALA A 133 5.47 5.81 3.97
C ALA A 133 4.74 5.45 5.27
N LYS A 134 4.03 4.31 5.31
CA LYS A 134 3.20 3.88 6.46
C LYS A 134 2.16 4.94 6.86
N TYR A 135 1.55 5.60 5.89
CA TYR A 135 0.70 6.78 6.08
C TYR A 135 -0.74 6.57 5.53
N ILE A 136 -1.73 7.28 6.07
CA ILE A 136 -3.16 7.00 5.82
C ILE A 136 -3.89 8.08 5.02
N ALA A 137 -3.39 9.31 4.87
CA ALA A 137 -4.21 10.39 4.28
C ALA A 137 -3.44 11.31 3.35
N SER A 138 -3.70 11.28 2.04
CA SER A 138 -3.18 12.29 1.10
C SER A 138 -4.28 13.29 0.75
N SER A 139 -3.90 14.53 0.40
CA SER A 139 -4.83 15.50 -0.22
C SER A 139 -5.48 14.95 -1.48
N ASP A 140 -4.79 14.04 -2.18
CA ASP A 140 -5.19 13.51 -3.47
C ASP A 140 -6.03 12.23 -3.35
N TYR A 141 -6.01 11.60 -2.17
CA TYR A 141 -6.74 10.36 -1.89
C TYR A 141 -6.95 10.18 -0.39
N ASP A 142 -8.21 10.27 0.04
CA ASP A 142 -8.65 9.87 1.38
C ASP A 142 -9.20 8.43 1.33
N PRO A 143 -8.47 7.44 1.85
CA PRO A 143 -8.90 6.06 1.84
C PRO A 143 -9.88 5.72 2.98
N GLY A 144 -10.29 6.70 3.80
CA GLY A 144 -11.22 6.52 4.90
C GLY A 144 -12.41 5.64 4.49
N PHE A 145 -12.58 4.51 5.18
CA PHE A 145 -13.66 3.53 4.93
C PHE A 145 -13.60 2.75 3.60
N SER A 146 -12.40 2.54 3.06
CA SER A 146 -12.15 1.60 1.95
C SER A 146 -11.31 0.41 2.41
N LEU A 147 -11.30 -0.69 1.65
CA LEU A 147 -10.41 -1.83 1.91
C LEU A 147 -8.93 -1.42 1.82
N TRP A 148 -8.59 -0.50 0.91
CA TRP A 148 -7.27 0.14 0.87
C TRP A 148 -6.97 0.90 2.16
N GLY A 149 -7.92 1.69 2.67
CA GLY A 149 -7.75 2.43 3.92
C GLY A 149 -7.57 1.55 5.14
N ARG A 150 -8.29 0.42 5.20
CA ARG A 150 -8.09 -0.56 6.27
C ARG A 150 -6.72 -1.20 6.19
N LEU A 151 -6.29 -1.58 4.99
CA LEU A 151 -4.95 -2.14 4.77
C LEU A 151 -3.86 -1.14 5.20
N LEU A 152 -3.97 0.13 4.79
CA LEU A 152 -3.06 1.21 5.20
C LEU A 152 -3.09 1.46 6.72
N LYS A 153 -4.28 1.40 7.33
CA LYS A 153 -4.43 1.53 8.78
C LYS A 153 -3.76 0.40 9.55
N MET A 154 -3.82 -0.83 9.04
CA MET A 154 -3.12 -1.97 9.62
C MET A 154 -1.61 -1.85 9.46
N ASN A 155 -1.15 -1.33 8.33
CA ASN A 155 0.26 -1.06 8.09
C ASN A 155 0.81 0.00 9.07
N LEU A 156 0.06 1.08 9.31
CA LEU A 156 0.41 2.08 10.33
C LEU A 156 0.39 1.47 11.73
N LYS A 157 -0.65 0.69 12.08
CA LYS A 157 -0.72 0.00 13.39
C LYS A 157 0.49 -0.91 13.61
N LEU A 158 0.88 -1.70 12.60
CA LEU A 158 2.06 -2.56 12.67
C LEU A 158 3.33 -1.75 12.93
N HIS A 159 3.51 -0.66 12.18
CA HIS A 159 4.64 0.24 12.36
C HIS A 159 4.67 0.83 13.78
N GLN A 160 3.54 1.34 14.28
CA GLN A 160 3.44 1.86 15.64
C GLN A 160 3.70 0.80 16.72
N LEU A 161 3.26 -0.44 16.51
CA LEU A 161 3.53 -1.55 17.44
C LEU A 161 4.99 -1.97 17.44
N ASN A 162 5.68 -1.78 16.31
CA ASN A 162 7.08 -2.16 16.18
C ASN A 162 8.02 -1.23 16.98
N HIS A 163 7.57 -0.03 17.34
CA HIS A 163 8.37 0.92 18.13
C HIS A 163 7.87 0.99 19.58
N LEU A 164 8.81 0.89 20.53
CA LEU A 164 8.51 1.05 21.95
C LEU A 164 8.32 2.53 22.33
N PRO A 165 7.55 2.82 23.40
CA PRO A 165 7.44 4.18 23.90
C PRO A 165 8.77 4.67 24.51
N PRO A 166 8.94 6.00 24.69
CA PRO A 166 10.09 6.57 25.40
C PRO A 166 10.28 5.91 26.78
N PRO A 167 11.52 5.64 27.21
CA PRO A 167 12.80 6.04 26.59
C PRO A 167 13.35 5.07 25.54
N PHE A 168 12.62 4.02 25.14
CA PHE A 168 13.13 2.92 24.32
C PHE A 168 12.73 3.02 22.83
N THR A 169 12.53 4.22 22.31
CA THR A 169 12.01 4.45 20.94
C THR A 169 12.88 3.85 19.84
N ASP A 170 14.17 3.67 20.11
CA ASP A 170 15.16 3.18 19.16
C ASP A 170 15.14 1.64 19.04
N ILE A 171 14.42 0.94 19.92
CA ILE A 171 14.34 -0.52 19.93
C ILE A 171 13.11 -0.96 19.11
N ALA A 172 13.37 -1.56 17.95
CA ALA A 172 12.34 -2.18 17.12
C ALA A 172 12.05 -3.61 17.59
N LEU A 173 10.76 -3.96 17.69
CA LEU A 173 10.34 -5.31 18.13
C LEU A 173 10.75 -6.41 17.14
N GLU A 174 10.80 -6.10 15.84
CA GLU A 174 11.21 -7.06 14.80
C GLU A 174 12.69 -7.44 14.84
N ASP A 175 13.52 -6.58 15.44
CA ASP A 175 14.97 -6.74 15.57
C ASP A 175 15.37 -7.34 16.92
N MET A 176 14.40 -7.73 17.75
CA MET A 176 14.70 -8.45 18.99
C MET A 176 15.19 -9.88 18.72
N PRO A 177 16.15 -10.38 19.52
CA PRO A 177 16.73 -9.76 20.71
C PRO A 177 17.93 -8.83 20.46
N ASP A 178 18.41 -8.74 19.22
CA ASP A 178 19.68 -8.10 18.88
C ASP A 178 19.68 -6.57 19.14
N ALA A 179 18.51 -5.95 19.09
CA ALA A 179 18.36 -4.51 19.39
C ALA A 179 18.36 -4.16 20.89
N ILE A 180 18.35 -5.14 21.81
CA ILE A 180 18.28 -4.89 23.25
C ILE A 180 19.70 -4.60 23.77
N PRO A 181 19.93 -3.50 24.53
CA PRO A 181 21.21 -3.23 25.18
C PRO A 181 21.66 -4.39 26.07
N ASP A 182 22.95 -4.72 26.04
CA ASP A 182 23.53 -5.85 26.77
C ASP A 182 23.23 -5.80 28.28
N GLU A 183 23.10 -4.59 28.86
CA GLU A 183 22.79 -4.41 30.28
C GLU A 183 21.37 -4.89 30.65
N LEU A 184 20.44 -4.82 29.70
CA LEU A 184 19.05 -5.23 29.86
C LEU A 184 18.82 -6.69 29.47
N LEU A 185 19.75 -7.28 28.72
CA LEU A 185 19.59 -8.60 28.14
C LEU A 185 19.65 -9.70 29.21
N THR A 186 18.53 -10.42 29.35
CA THR A 186 18.45 -11.65 30.16
C THR A 186 18.07 -12.84 29.27
N PRO A 187 18.38 -14.09 29.64
CA PRO A 187 18.01 -15.25 28.83
C PRO A 187 16.49 -15.35 28.59
N ALA A 188 15.70 -15.07 29.62
CA ALA A 188 14.23 -15.05 29.52
C ALA A 188 13.75 -13.94 28.58
N LEU A 189 14.35 -12.74 28.67
CA LEU A 189 14.01 -11.63 27.79
C LEU A 189 14.43 -11.88 26.35
N SER A 190 15.59 -12.51 26.12
CA SER A 190 16.07 -12.89 24.81
C SER A 190 15.13 -13.89 24.14
N GLN A 191 14.70 -14.92 24.87
CA GLN A 191 13.73 -15.90 24.38
C GLN A 191 12.38 -15.25 24.07
N TYR A 192 11.89 -14.37 24.95
CA TYR A 192 10.63 -13.66 24.75
C TYR A 192 10.72 -12.69 23.55
N GLY A 193 11.81 -11.93 23.45
CA GLY A 193 12.10 -11.02 22.35
C GLY A 193 12.15 -11.75 21.00
N ALA A 194 12.81 -12.90 20.94
CA ALA A 194 12.83 -13.73 19.73
C ALA A 194 11.41 -14.19 19.31
N GLN A 195 10.55 -14.56 20.27
CA GLN A 195 9.15 -14.90 19.98
C GLN A 195 8.35 -13.70 19.48
N LEU A 196 8.55 -12.52 20.07
CA LEU A 196 7.91 -11.29 19.61
C LEU A 196 8.34 -10.92 18.20
N ALA A 197 9.63 -10.91 17.92
CA ALA A 197 10.19 -10.62 16.60
C ALA A 197 9.60 -11.55 15.53
N ALA A 198 9.52 -12.86 15.84
CA ALA A 198 8.91 -13.84 14.94
C ALA A 198 7.42 -13.53 14.64
N ARG A 199 6.66 -13.10 15.66
CA ARG A 199 5.23 -12.75 15.50
C ARG A 199 5.04 -11.45 14.71
N VAL A 200 5.86 -10.43 14.94
CA VAL A 200 5.84 -9.17 14.19
C VAL A 200 6.17 -9.43 12.71
N LYS A 201 7.25 -10.19 12.44
CA LYS A 201 7.64 -10.58 11.08
C LYS A 201 6.56 -11.41 10.37
N ALA A 202 5.85 -12.29 11.09
CA ALA A 202 4.71 -13.00 10.54
C ALA A 202 3.57 -12.06 10.14
N CYS A 203 3.19 -11.11 11.01
CA CYS A 203 2.18 -10.11 10.70
C CYS A 203 2.58 -9.26 9.49
N GLN A 204 3.84 -8.84 9.42
CA GLN A 204 4.37 -8.07 8.29
C GLN A 204 4.23 -8.84 6.98
N LYS A 205 4.69 -10.09 6.95
CA LYS A 205 4.61 -10.95 5.77
C LYS A 205 3.16 -11.15 5.30
N ASP A 206 2.25 -11.42 6.22
CA ASP A 206 0.84 -11.63 5.90
C ASP A 206 0.17 -10.34 5.39
N LEU A 207 0.53 -9.19 5.96
CA LEU A 207 0.06 -7.89 5.52
C LEU A 207 0.61 -7.50 4.13
N GLU A 208 1.89 -7.78 3.86
CA GLU A 208 2.52 -7.61 2.55
C GLU A 208 1.86 -8.50 1.49
N ALA A 209 1.49 -9.74 1.85
CA ALA A 209 0.72 -10.62 0.96
C ALA A 209 -0.66 -10.04 0.66
N CYS A 210 -1.36 -9.49 1.66
CA CYS A 210 -2.64 -8.80 1.45
C CYS A 210 -2.49 -7.59 0.53
N TYR A 211 -1.42 -6.79 0.72
CA TYR A 211 -1.09 -5.67 -0.15
C TYR A 211 -0.85 -6.12 -1.58
N GLY A 212 0.04 -7.09 -1.82
CA GLY A 212 0.33 -7.58 -3.17
C GLY A 212 -0.91 -8.12 -3.87
N TYR A 213 -1.77 -8.83 -3.14
CA TYR A 213 -3.02 -9.36 -3.67
C TYR A 213 -4.01 -8.25 -4.05
N LEU A 214 -4.26 -7.29 -3.16
CA LEU A 214 -5.15 -6.17 -3.44
C LEU A 214 -4.59 -5.26 -4.56
N TRP A 215 -3.28 -5.01 -4.55
CA TRP A 215 -2.57 -4.20 -5.53
C TRP A 215 -2.68 -4.77 -6.94
N SER A 216 -2.30 -6.04 -7.13
CA SER A 216 -2.35 -6.69 -8.44
C SER A 216 -3.73 -6.63 -9.11
N ARG A 217 -4.80 -6.77 -8.31
CA ARG A 217 -6.19 -6.65 -8.77
C ARG A 217 -6.56 -5.20 -9.06
N SER A 218 -6.21 -4.30 -8.16
CA SER A 218 -6.50 -2.86 -8.23
C SER A 218 -5.82 -2.18 -9.40
N GLU A 219 -4.57 -2.52 -9.68
CA GLU A 219 -3.78 -1.89 -10.74
C GLU A 219 -4.43 -2.07 -12.11
N SER A 220 -4.83 -3.31 -12.44
CA SER A 220 -5.49 -3.61 -13.71
C SER A 220 -6.79 -2.81 -13.88
N PHE A 221 -7.55 -2.69 -12.79
CA PHE A 221 -8.78 -1.91 -12.76
C PHE A 221 -8.53 -0.42 -12.96
N LEU A 222 -7.59 0.18 -12.22
CA LEU A 222 -7.26 1.61 -12.30
C LEU A 222 -6.78 1.99 -13.72
N VAL A 223 -5.99 1.13 -14.36
CA VAL A 223 -5.55 1.32 -15.75
C VAL A 223 -6.75 1.31 -16.71
N ALA A 224 -7.62 0.32 -16.60
CA ALA A 224 -8.81 0.22 -17.45
C ALA A 224 -9.73 1.44 -17.29
N LEU A 225 -9.93 1.90 -16.05
CA LEU A 225 -10.75 3.07 -15.73
C LEU A 225 -10.15 4.35 -16.33
N HIS A 226 -8.84 4.54 -16.22
CA HIS A 226 -8.15 5.70 -16.81
C HIS A 226 -8.23 5.71 -18.34
N VAL A 227 -8.04 4.56 -18.99
CA VAL A 227 -8.19 4.44 -20.45
C VAL A 227 -9.62 4.75 -20.88
N GLN A 228 -10.62 4.26 -20.13
CA GLN A 228 -12.02 4.56 -20.40
C GLN A 228 -12.32 6.05 -20.28
N HIS A 229 -11.74 6.73 -19.29
CA HIS A 229 -11.87 8.17 -19.11
C HIS A 229 -11.31 8.96 -20.30
N ILE A 230 -10.06 8.66 -20.72
CA ILE A 230 -9.44 9.29 -21.89
C ILE A 230 -10.28 9.06 -23.15
N ALA A 231 -10.78 7.85 -23.35
CA ALA A 231 -11.65 7.53 -24.49
C ALA A 231 -13.01 8.25 -24.46
N ARG A 232 -13.50 8.67 -23.29
CA ARG A 232 -14.70 9.51 -23.18
C ARG A 232 -14.37 10.98 -23.44
N LEU A 233 -13.25 11.48 -22.92
CA LEU A 233 -12.78 12.83 -23.20
C LEU A 233 -12.54 13.05 -24.69
N SER A 234 -11.92 12.10 -25.39
CA SER A 234 -11.75 12.19 -26.84
C SER A 234 -13.10 12.30 -27.56
N ARG A 235 -14.09 11.49 -27.19
CA ARG A 235 -15.45 11.55 -27.76
C ARG A 235 -16.21 12.85 -27.41
N SER A 236 -15.99 13.40 -26.22
CA SER A 236 -16.61 14.64 -25.76
C SER A 236 -15.95 15.89 -26.36
N GLY A 237 -14.62 15.88 -26.52
CA GLY A 237 -13.84 16.96 -27.12
C GLY A 237 -14.13 17.20 -28.60
N PHE A 238 -14.63 16.18 -29.32
CA PHE A 238 -15.17 16.36 -30.68
C PHE A 238 -16.63 16.85 -30.71
N ALA A 239 -17.36 16.81 -29.58
CA ALA A 239 -18.75 17.26 -29.49
C ALA A 239 -18.88 18.76 -29.12
N GLY A 240 -17.81 19.41 -28.67
CA GLY A 240 -17.81 20.82 -28.25
C GLY A 240 -17.66 21.87 -29.37
N GLY A 241 -17.62 21.45 -30.64
CA GLY A 241 -17.36 22.35 -31.78
C GLY A 241 -18.18 22.07 -33.03
N ALA A 242 -19.34 21.42 -32.90
CA ALA A 242 -20.25 21.22 -34.02
C ALA A 242 -21.71 21.32 -33.58
N VAL A 243 -22.27 22.50 -33.83
CA VAL A 243 -23.61 22.77 -34.36
C VAL A 243 -24.56 21.56 -34.39
N ALA A 244 -25.73 21.78 -33.81
CA ALA A 244 -27.00 21.07 -34.03
C ALA A 244 -27.04 20.16 -35.28
N GLY A 245 -27.32 18.87 -35.09
CA GLY A 245 -27.94 18.02 -36.11
C GLY A 245 -27.04 17.07 -36.94
N GLY A 246 -25.79 16.80 -36.57
CA GLY A 246 -24.89 15.93 -37.35
C GLY A 246 -24.98 14.43 -37.02
N ARG A 247 -25.15 13.58 -38.05
CA ARG A 247 -24.98 12.11 -37.98
C ARG A 247 -23.70 11.71 -37.25
N LYS A 248 -23.75 10.67 -36.41
CA LYS A 248 -22.55 10.04 -35.83
C LYS A 248 -21.62 9.60 -36.97
N LEU A 249 -20.46 10.26 -37.09
CA LEU A 249 -19.43 9.91 -38.06
C LEU A 249 -18.87 8.53 -37.71
N SER A 250 -18.64 7.72 -38.72
CA SER A 250 -17.97 6.43 -38.55
C SER A 250 -16.51 6.66 -38.11
N PRO A 251 -15.90 5.69 -37.40
CA PRO A 251 -14.50 5.81 -36.96
C PRO A 251 -13.49 6.13 -38.08
N LEU A 252 -13.82 5.74 -39.32
CA LEU A 252 -13.03 6.05 -40.51
C LEU A 252 -13.16 7.52 -40.91
N GLU A 253 -14.38 8.05 -40.95
CA GLU A 253 -14.64 9.45 -41.30
C GLU A 253 -14.02 10.40 -40.27
N ASP A 254 -14.05 10.04 -38.98
CA ASP A 254 -13.37 10.80 -37.93
C ASP A 254 -11.85 10.82 -38.13
N ALA A 255 -11.24 9.68 -38.51
CA ALA A 255 -9.81 9.62 -38.77
C ALA A 255 -9.41 10.42 -40.02
N LEU A 256 -10.22 10.39 -41.07
CA LEU A 256 -10.03 11.22 -42.27
C LEU A 256 -10.14 12.71 -41.93
N LYS A 257 -11.16 13.09 -41.16
CA LYS A 257 -11.37 14.48 -40.71
C LYS A 257 -10.21 14.96 -39.83
N PHE A 258 -9.76 14.15 -38.88
CA PHE A 258 -8.63 14.48 -38.01
C PHE A 258 -7.34 14.73 -38.81
N MET A 259 -7.06 13.88 -39.80
CA MET A 259 -5.88 13.99 -40.65
C MET A 259 -6.03 15.02 -41.78
N ASN A 260 -7.18 15.71 -41.86
CA ASN A 260 -7.57 16.66 -42.91
C ASN A 260 -7.55 16.04 -44.33
N PHE A 261 -8.06 14.83 -44.47
CA PHE A 261 -8.31 14.19 -45.76
C PHE A 261 -9.80 14.22 -46.11
N SER A 262 -10.12 14.59 -47.35
CA SER A 262 -11.50 14.56 -47.88
C SER A 262 -11.93 13.17 -48.39
N ARG A 263 -10.96 12.30 -48.67
CA ARG A 263 -11.13 10.91 -49.13
C ARG A 263 -9.98 10.05 -48.64
N LEU A 264 -10.09 8.72 -48.77
CA LEU A 264 -9.02 7.80 -48.39
C LEU A 264 -7.70 8.17 -49.13
N PRO A 265 -6.64 8.56 -48.41
CA PRO A 265 -5.36 8.95 -49.03
C PRO A 265 -4.57 7.73 -49.49
N ASN A 266 -3.57 7.91 -50.35
CA ASN A 266 -2.58 6.85 -50.58
C ASN A 266 -1.63 6.74 -49.34
N ILE A 267 -0.85 5.67 -49.28
CA ILE A 267 0.05 5.40 -48.13
C ILE A 267 1.12 6.51 -47.98
N ASP A 268 1.61 7.04 -49.10
CA ASP A 268 2.70 8.04 -49.09
C ASP A 268 2.20 9.42 -48.62
N ASP A 269 1.00 9.83 -49.03
CA ASP A 269 0.31 11.03 -48.59
C ASP A 269 -0.02 10.95 -47.10
N LEU A 270 -0.49 9.79 -46.63
CA LEU A 270 -0.76 9.55 -45.21
C LEU A 270 0.51 9.69 -44.37
N ARG A 271 1.63 9.09 -44.80
CA ARG A 271 2.93 9.19 -44.12
C ARG A 271 3.47 10.62 -44.11
N THR A 272 3.34 11.31 -45.25
CA THR A 272 3.78 12.71 -45.37
C THR A 272 2.98 13.60 -44.42
N ARG A 273 1.65 13.45 -44.41
CA ARG A 273 0.76 14.20 -43.52
C ARG A 273 1.02 13.91 -42.05
N TYR A 274 1.25 12.64 -41.70
CA TYR A 274 1.62 12.25 -40.35
C TYR A 274 2.93 12.91 -39.90
N ARG A 275 3.97 12.92 -40.74
CA ARG A 275 5.24 13.59 -40.41
C ARG A 275 5.06 15.09 -40.17
N THR A 276 4.30 15.76 -41.04
CA THR A 276 4.00 17.20 -40.87
C THR A 276 3.25 17.47 -39.57
N LEU A 277 2.21 16.70 -39.27
CA LEU A 277 1.44 16.88 -38.03
C LEU A 277 2.27 16.52 -36.79
N ALA A 278 3.08 15.47 -36.87
CA ALA A 278 3.96 15.04 -35.78
C ALA A 278 4.97 16.13 -35.41
N GLN A 279 5.57 16.81 -36.40
CA GLN A 279 6.49 17.92 -36.16
C GLN A 279 5.80 19.10 -35.45
N THR A 280 4.53 19.37 -35.76
CA THR A 280 3.77 20.47 -35.13
C THR A 280 3.17 20.11 -33.77
N MET A 281 2.92 18.83 -33.51
CA MET A 281 2.20 18.36 -32.32
C MET A 281 3.10 17.62 -31.31
N HIS A 282 4.40 17.48 -31.59
CA HIS A 282 5.32 16.76 -30.70
C HIS A 282 5.43 17.46 -29.34
N PRO A 283 5.32 16.74 -28.21
CA PRO A 283 5.42 17.34 -26.87
C PRO A 283 6.74 18.09 -26.66
N ASP A 284 7.86 17.53 -27.15
CA ASP A 284 9.19 18.16 -27.03
C ASP A 284 9.34 19.47 -27.83
N LEU A 285 8.43 19.75 -28.76
CA LEU A 285 8.41 20.98 -29.56
C LEU A 285 7.33 21.96 -29.06
N GLY A 286 6.82 21.78 -27.84
CA GLY A 286 5.75 22.59 -27.25
C GLY A 286 4.34 22.16 -27.69
N GLY A 287 4.21 20.98 -28.30
CA GLY A 287 2.94 20.38 -28.65
C GLY A 287 2.21 19.74 -27.47
N ASN A 288 0.96 19.33 -27.68
CA ASN A 288 0.15 18.67 -26.66
C ASN A 288 0.31 17.14 -26.77
N GLU A 289 0.80 16.50 -25.70
CA GLU A 289 1.04 15.05 -25.64
C GLU A 289 -0.23 14.22 -25.95
N GLU A 290 -1.40 14.66 -25.51
CA GLU A 290 -2.69 13.99 -25.76
C GLU A 290 -3.08 14.06 -27.24
N ARG A 291 -2.83 15.20 -27.90
CA ARG A 291 -3.05 15.35 -29.34
C ARG A 291 -2.10 14.49 -30.16
N PHE A 292 -0.86 14.34 -29.71
CA PHE A 292 0.12 13.47 -30.36
C PHE A 292 -0.25 11.98 -30.26
N LYS A 293 -0.78 11.56 -29.10
CA LYS A 293 -1.34 10.20 -28.93
C LYS A 293 -2.52 9.96 -29.88
N LEU A 294 -3.44 10.91 -30.00
CA LEU A 294 -4.56 10.83 -30.95
C LEU A 294 -4.09 10.74 -32.41
N LEU A 295 -3.09 11.53 -32.79
CA LEU A 295 -2.48 11.46 -34.12
C LEU A 295 -1.97 10.06 -34.46
N SER A 296 -1.30 9.40 -33.50
CA SER A 296 -0.79 8.04 -33.66
C SER A 296 -1.93 7.02 -33.84
N VAL A 297 -3.02 7.16 -33.09
CA VAL A 297 -4.20 6.28 -33.19
C VAL A 297 -4.90 6.43 -34.53
N HIS A 298 -5.15 7.66 -35.00
CA HIS A 298 -5.81 7.90 -36.29
C HIS A 298 -4.95 7.46 -37.48
N TYR A 299 -3.63 7.65 -37.41
CA TYR A 299 -2.69 7.14 -38.41
C TYR A 299 -2.74 5.61 -38.51
N GLN A 300 -2.69 4.90 -37.39
CA GLN A 300 -2.79 3.43 -37.38
C GLN A 300 -4.14 2.93 -37.90
N ALA A 301 -5.24 3.62 -37.58
CA ALA A 301 -6.58 3.28 -38.06
C ALA A 301 -6.68 3.40 -39.60
N LEU A 302 -6.18 4.49 -40.17
CA LEU A 302 -6.16 4.69 -41.63
C LEU A 302 -5.19 3.72 -42.33
N LEU A 303 -4.02 3.48 -41.75
CA LEU A 303 -3.04 2.54 -42.30
C LEU A 303 -3.61 1.12 -42.35
N LYS A 304 -4.31 0.69 -41.30
CA LYS A 304 -4.98 -0.62 -41.25
C LYS A 304 -6.09 -0.74 -42.29
N GLN A 305 -6.79 0.34 -42.63
CA GLN A 305 -7.77 0.31 -43.71
C GLN A 305 -7.14 0.30 -45.09
N LEU A 306 -6.05 1.04 -45.30
CA LEU A 306 -5.31 1.01 -46.56
C LEU A 306 -4.65 -0.34 -46.84
N GLN A 307 -4.35 -1.13 -45.81
CA GLN A 307 -3.81 -2.49 -45.95
C GLN A 307 -4.88 -3.56 -46.20
N ARG A 308 -6.18 -3.21 -46.08
CA ARG A 308 -7.30 -4.13 -46.35
C ARG A 308 -7.73 -4.12 -47.81
N PHE A 309 -7.28 -3.13 -48.58
CA PHE A 309 -7.47 -2.98 -50.02
C PHE A 309 -6.13 -3.20 -50.72
#